data_AF-A0A2V9XN47-F1
#
_entry.id   AF-A0A2V9XN47-F1
#
_cell.length_a   1.000
_cell.length_b   1.000
_cell.length_c   1.000
_cell.angle_alpha   90.00
_cell.angle_beta   90.00
_cell.angle_gamma   90.00
#
_symmetry.space_group_name_H-M   'P 1'
#
loop_
_entity.id
_entity.type
_entity.pdbx_description
1 polymer ?
#
loop_
_entity_poly.entity_id
_entity_poly.type
_entity_poly.pdbx_seq_one_letter_code
_entity_poly.pdbx_strand_id
1 'polypeptide(L)'
;MSCANSRFFRTTLYANKEVSDYLRDHFVLHWKSVRPVPHITVDFGDGRKLERTITGNSIHYVLDAKGEVIDALPGLYGARAFLTEIKNAEQIATQVAHSDPQFRGRLLERYHLARLREINDRWSADIAQASVKPVQIAANEPVRVVRAQPPAAAAMPLALSKAMVEQPMLRALAPRRAALESSTDDQLWRKLAALHTNDVVLDANVRALIRVKRPFGTNTAWMDRHILGPERYYKQMFSALENSIAEDTVRNEYLFHAKIHEWLATPTPSFTVDSLNSRVYAELFLTPESDPWLGLAPRNQFSALENGGLVE
;
A
#
# COMPACT_ATOMS: atom_id res chain seq x y z
N MET A 1 5.35 5.64 16.87
CA MET A 1 4.29 5.84 15.84
C MET A 1 4.28 4.62 14.91
N SER A 2 3.16 4.26 14.26
CA SER A 2 3.15 3.20 13.22
C SER A 2 3.40 3.75 11.82
N CYS A 3 3.75 2.88 10.87
CA CYS A 3 3.99 3.25 9.46
C CYS A 3 2.77 3.98 8.84
N ALA A 4 3.01 4.69 7.73
CA ALA A 4 1.95 5.45 7.04
C ALA A 4 0.72 4.61 6.69
N ASN A 5 0.88 3.43 6.07
CA ASN A 5 -0.25 2.57 5.68
C ASN A 5 -1.10 2.19 6.89
N SER A 6 -0.48 1.75 8.00
CA SER A 6 -1.19 1.46 9.26
C SER A 6 -2.01 2.64 9.77
N ARG A 7 -1.48 3.87 9.67
CA ARG A 7 -2.20 5.09 10.07
C ARG A 7 -3.36 5.39 9.12
N PHE A 8 -3.19 5.18 7.81
CA PHE A 8 -4.29 5.29 6.84
C PHE A 8 -5.35 4.23 7.10
N PHE A 9 -5.01 2.96 7.30
CA PHE A 9 -5.98 1.90 7.58
C PHE A 9 -6.90 2.27 8.76
N ARG A 10 -6.32 2.70 9.87
CA ARG A 10 -7.09 3.11 11.07
C ARG A 10 -8.01 4.30 10.82
N THR A 11 -7.70 5.15 9.84
CA THR A 11 -8.42 6.40 9.59
C THR A 11 -9.41 6.28 8.44
N THR A 12 -9.12 5.49 7.40
CA THR A 12 -9.88 5.44 6.15
C THR A 12 -10.56 4.09 5.90
N LEU A 13 -9.96 2.98 6.35
CA LEU A 13 -10.53 1.63 6.18
C LEU A 13 -11.30 1.21 7.43
N TYR A 14 -10.64 1.08 8.57
CA TYR A 14 -11.25 0.54 9.80
C TYR A 14 -12.25 1.49 10.45
N ALA A 15 -12.21 2.78 10.09
CA ALA A 15 -13.20 3.75 10.53
C ALA A 15 -14.43 3.80 9.61
N ASN A 16 -14.36 3.22 8.41
CA ASN A 16 -15.51 3.10 7.52
C ASN A 16 -16.51 2.12 8.15
N LYS A 17 -17.78 2.52 8.20
CA LYS A 17 -18.84 1.74 8.88
C LYS A 17 -19.00 0.36 8.28
N GLU A 18 -19.16 0.26 6.97
CA GLU A 18 -19.42 -1.01 6.29
C GLU A 18 -18.24 -1.97 6.44
N VAL A 19 -17.01 -1.47 6.27
CA VAL A 19 -15.78 -2.25 6.51
C VAL A 19 -15.71 -2.74 7.96
N SER A 20 -15.92 -1.85 8.93
CA SER A 20 -15.81 -2.21 10.35
C SER A 20 -16.87 -3.22 10.78
N ASP A 21 -18.10 -3.07 10.30
CA ASP A 21 -19.20 -3.99 10.64
C ASP A 21 -18.89 -5.37 10.03
N TYR A 22 -18.54 -5.42 8.75
CA TYR A 22 -18.21 -6.67 8.07
C TYR A 22 -17.03 -7.41 8.72
N LEU A 23 -15.94 -6.70 9.01
CA LEU A 23 -14.77 -7.29 9.64
C LEU A 23 -15.08 -7.86 11.04
N ARG A 24 -15.98 -7.22 11.80
CA ARG A 24 -16.36 -7.67 13.14
C ARG A 24 -17.23 -8.92 13.11
N ASP A 25 -18.13 -8.99 12.15
CA ASP A 25 -19.12 -10.06 12.07
C ASP A 25 -18.56 -11.32 11.40
N HIS A 26 -17.57 -11.17 10.50
CA HIS A 26 -17.07 -12.25 9.65
C HIS A 26 -15.65 -12.72 9.95
N PHE A 27 -14.82 -11.95 10.67
CA PHE A 27 -13.40 -12.26 10.87
C PHE A 27 -12.95 -12.17 12.34
N VAL A 28 -11.99 -13.02 12.70
CA VAL A 28 -11.19 -12.83 13.92
C VAL A 28 -10.02 -11.91 13.59
N LEU A 29 -10.03 -10.71 14.16
CA LEU A 29 -9.06 -9.67 13.84
C LEU A 29 -7.78 -9.83 14.67
N HIS A 30 -6.63 -9.83 13.99
CA HIS A 30 -5.31 -9.92 14.60
C HIS A 30 -4.35 -8.89 13.99
N TRP A 31 -3.45 -8.35 14.80
CA TRP A 31 -2.42 -7.40 14.36
C TRP A 31 -1.02 -7.91 14.72
N LYS A 32 -0.16 -8.12 13.73
CA LYS A 32 1.26 -8.46 13.91
C LYS A 32 2.15 -7.30 13.45
N SER A 33 3.02 -6.81 14.33
CA SER A 33 4.08 -5.89 13.93
C SER A 33 5.26 -6.69 13.36
N VAL A 34 5.71 -6.37 12.15
CA VAL A 34 6.82 -7.09 11.49
C VAL A 34 8.18 -6.58 11.98
N ARG A 35 8.33 -5.26 12.13
CA ARG A 35 9.53 -4.62 12.69
C ARG A 35 9.24 -3.18 13.14
N PRO A 36 10.13 -2.55 13.94
CA PRO A 36 10.08 -1.11 14.19
C PRO A 36 10.14 -0.31 12.88
N VAL A 37 9.53 0.87 12.89
CA VAL A 37 9.55 1.81 11.76
C VAL A 37 10.56 2.92 12.03
N PRO A 38 11.32 3.39 11.02
CA PRO A 38 12.19 4.55 11.19
C PRO A 38 11.41 5.83 11.52
N HIS A 39 12.02 6.67 12.34
CA HIS A 39 11.53 8.00 12.69
C HIS A 39 12.45 9.05 12.08
N ILE A 40 11.87 10.06 11.43
CA ILE A 40 12.56 11.27 11.00
C ILE A 40 12.05 12.44 11.82
N THR A 41 12.98 13.23 12.34
CA THR A 41 12.70 14.55 12.90
C THR A 41 13.40 15.60 12.06
N VAL A 42 12.66 16.58 11.56
CA VAL A 42 13.22 17.81 10.99
C VAL A 42 13.06 18.91 12.03
N ASP A 43 14.18 19.43 12.52
CA ASP A 43 14.21 20.60 13.40
C ASP A 43 14.40 21.86 12.55
N PHE A 44 13.51 22.84 12.71
CA PHE A 44 13.56 24.11 11.97
C PHE A 44 14.42 25.18 12.66
N GLY A 45 15.00 24.89 13.83
CA GLY A 45 15.91 25.78 14.55
C GLY A 45 15.22 26.89 15.36
N ASP A 46 13.91 27.05 15.25
CA ASP A 46 13.11 28.05 15.98
C ASP A 46 12.09 27.41 16.94
N GLY A 47 12.41 26.21 17.43
CA GLY A 47 11.55 25.42 18.31
C GLY A 47 10.44 24.64 17.59
N ARG A 48 10.22 24.88 16.29
CA ARG A 48 9.34 24.04 15.48
C ARG A 48 10.05 22.75 15.09
N LYS A 49 9.35 21.63 15.22
CA LYS A 49 9.81 20.30 14.81
C LYS A 49 8.75 19.59 14.00
N LEU A 50 9.17 18.83 13.00
CA LEU A 50 8.34 17.90 12.25
C LEU A 50 8.84 16.48 12.48
N GLU A 51 8.10 15.71 13.27
CA GLU A 51 8.40 14.30 13.52
C GLU A 51 7.43 13.39 12.76
N ARG A 52 7.95 12.42 11.99
CA ARG A 52 7.15 11.45 11.25
C ARG A 52 7.85 10.10 11.15
N THR A 53 7.06 9.05 10.95
CA THR A 53 7.57 7.76 10.48
C THR A 53 7.84 7.82 8.99
N ILE A 54 8.90 7.15 8.54
CA ILE A 54 9.18 6.96 7.12
C ILE A 54 9.40 5.49 6.81
N THR A 55 9.23 5.10 5.56
CA THR A 55 9.34 3.72 5.06
C THR A 55 8.41 2.75 5.80
N GLY A 56 8.24 1.53 5.28
CA GLY A 56 7.32 0.53 5.84
C GLY A 56 5.94 0.47 5.17
N ASN A 57 5.59 -0.73 4.71
CA ASN A 57 4.31 -1.06 4.12
C ASN A 57 3.49 -1.90 5.09
N SER A 58 2.31 -2.32 4.66
CA SER A 58 1.43 -3.19 5.42
C SER A 58 0.61 -4.03 4.45
N ILE A 59 0.16 -5.18 4.91
CA ILE A 59 -0.59 -6.18 4.14
C ILE A 59 -1.61 -6.82 5.06
N HIS A 60 -2.78 -7.14 4.52
CA HIS A 60 -3.81 -7.89 5.22
C HIS A 60 -3.79 -9.34 4.74
N TYR A 61 -3.59 -10.28 5.65
CA TYR A 61 -3.69 -11.70 5.35
C TYR A 61 -5.06 -12.22 5.76
N VAL A 62 -5.70 -12.98 4.88
CA VAL A 62 -6.85 -13.82 5.23
C VAL A 62 -6.33 -15.23 5.44
N LEU A 63 -6.51 -15.75 6.66
CA LEU A 63 -6.09 -17.08 7.06
C LEU A 63 -7.31 -17.92 7.40
N ASP A 64 -7.21 -19.22 7.20
CA ASP A 64 -8.23 -20.14 7.74
C ASP A 64 -7.98 -20.49 9.21
N ALA A 65 -8.84 -21.34 9.77
CA ALA A 65 -8.76 -21.77 11.16
C ALA A 65 -7.47 -22.54 11.52
N LYS A 66 -6.70 -23.01 10.53
CA LYS A 66 -5.41 -23.69 10.72
C LYS A 66 -4.22 -22.74 10.57
N GLY A 67 -4.47 -21.47 10.26
CA GLY A 67 -3.43 -20.48 9.98
C GLY A 67 -2.84 -20.59 8.57
N GLU A 68 -3.49 -21.33 7.67
CA GLU A 68 -3.07 -21.43 6.27
C GLU A 68 -3.57 -20.20 5.50
N VAL A 69 -2.75 -19.70 4.58
CA VAL A 69 -3.08 -18.52 3.78
C VAL A 69 -4.19 -18.84 2.79
N ILE A 70 -5.28 -18.08 2.87
CA ILE A 70 -6.35 -18.06 1.87
C ILE A 70 -6.11 -16.95 0.85
N ASP A 71 -5.75 -15.76 1.33
CA ASP A 71 -5.45 -14.62 0.46
C ASP A 71 -4.57 -13.58 1.16
N ALA A 72 -4.01 -12.63 0.40
CA ALA A 72 -3.24 -11.54 0.96
C ALA A 72 -3.39 -10.24 0.14
N LEU A 73 -3.93 -9.19 0.77
CA LEU A 73 -4.24 -7.90 0.16
C LEU A 73 -3.13 -6.89 0.51
N PRO A 74 -2.25 -6.53 -0.44
CA PRO A 74 -1.07 -5.71 -0.19
C PRO A 74 -1.38 -4.21 -0.19
N GLY A 75 -0.86 -3.46 0.77
CA GLY A 75 -0.94 -2.00 0.72
C GLY A 75 -2.31 -1.44 1.09
N LEU A 76 -2.64 -0.26 0.53
CA LEU A 76 -3.85 0.49 0.84
C LEU A 76 -4.88 0.35 -0.27
N TYR A 77 -6.12 0.07 0.15
CA TYR A 77 -7.28 -0.06 -0.71
C TYR A 77 -8.33 0.98 -0.36
N GLY A 78 -9.19 1.31 -1.33
CA GLY A 78 -10.49 1.92 -1.12
C GLY A 78 -11.40 0.98 -0.35
N ALA A 79 -12.31 1.52 0.45
CA ALA A 79 -13.18 0.75 1.33
C ALA A 79 -14.01 -0.30 0.56
N ARG A 80 -14.56 0.06 -0.60
CA ARG A 80 -15.37 -0.87 -1.40
C ARG A 80 -14.53 -1.95 -2.05
N ALA A 81 -13.40 -1.59 -2.67
CA ALA A 81 -12.49 -2.57 -3.26
C ALA A 81 -11.97 -3.55 -2.19
N PHE A 82 -11.59 -3.05 -1.02
CA PHE A 82 -11.20 -3.88 0.12
C PHE A 82 -12.31 -4.85 0.54
N LEU A 83 -13.56 -4.36 0.67
CA LEU A 83 -14.72 -5.19 0.99
C LEU A 83 -14.96 -6.28 -0.04
N THR A 84 -14.85 -5.97 -1.33
CA THR A 84 -14.99 -6.95 -2.41
C THR A 84 -13.97 -8.07 -2.26
N GLU A 85 -12.69 -7.75 -2.06
CA GLU A 85 -11.64 -8.75 -1.97
C GLU A 85 -11.72 -9.61 -0.71
N ILE A 86 -12.03 -9.03 0.46
CA ILE A 86 -12.22 -9.86 1.68
C ILE A 86 -13.48 -10.75 1.60
N LYS A 87 -14.54 -10.30 0.89
CA LYS A 87 -15.74 -11.12 0.62
C LYS A 87 -15.38 -12.31 -0.27
N ASN A 88 -14.58 -12.10 -1.31
CA ASN A 88 -14.10 -13.18 -2.18
C ASN A 88 -13.26 -14.19 -1.38
N ALA A 89 -12.35 -13.69 -0.54
CA ALA A 89 -11.50 -14.52 0.32
C ALA A 89 -12.31 -15.34 1.33
N GLU A 90 -13.35 -14.77 1.95
CA GLU A 90 -14.25 -15.49 2.86
C GLU A 90 -15.04 -16.59 2.12
N GLN A 91 -15.54 -16.29 0.92
CA GLN A 91 -16.29 -17.26 0.12
C GLN A 91 -15.43 -18.49 -0.21
N ILE A 92 -14.20 -18.29 -0.67
CA ILE A 92 -13.30 -19.42 -0.94
C ILE A 92 -12.87 -20.12 0.35
N ALA A 93 -12.61 -19.39 1.45
CA ALA A 93 -12.31 -20.00 2.75
C ALA A 93 -13.44 -20.94 3.19
N THR A 94 -14.69 -20.52 3.01
CA THR A 94 -15.88 -21.32 3.33
C THR A 94 -15.97 -22.55 2.43
N GLN A 95 -15.78 -22.41 1.11
CA GLN A 95 -15.81 -23.53 0.18
C GLN A 95 -14.73 -24.58 0.51
N VAL A 96 -13.52 -24.12 0.82
CA VAL A 96 -12.41 -25.00 1.14
C VAL A 96 -12.65 -25.70 2.49
N ALA A 97 -13.20 -25.01 3.49
CA ALA A 97 -13.52 -25.60 4.79
C ALA A 97 -14.55 -26.75 4.70
N HIS A 98 -15.46 -26.70 3.74
CA HIS A 98 -16.47 -27.75 3.49
C HIS A 98 -16.02 -28.81 2.48
N SER A 99 -14.84 -28.67 1.89
CA SER A 99 -14.31 -29.61 0.89
C SER A 99 -13.48 -30.73 1.54
N ASP A 100 -13.30 -31.85 0.83
CA ASP A 100 -12.32 -32.87 1.23
C ASP A 100 -10.91 -32.23 1.26
N PRO A 101 -10.12 -32.43 2.33
CA PRO A 101 -8.74 -31.97 2.41
C PRO A 101 -7.88 -32.30 1.19
N GLN A 102 -8.15 -33.40 0.48
CA GLN A 102 -7.43 -33.78 -0.73
C GLN A 102 -7.70 -32.85 -1.93
N PHE A 103 -8.84 -32.15 -1.97
CA PHE A 103 -9.19 -31.21 -3.03
C PHE A 103 -8.84 -29.75 -2.71
N ARG A 104 -8.52 -29.45 -1.45
CA ARG A 104 -8.20 -28.09 -0.99
C ARG A 104 -7.16 -27.38 -1.87
N GLY A 105 -6.01 -28.01 -2.12
CA GLY A 105 -4.95 -27.41 -2.93
C GLY A 105 -5.40 -27.04 -4.34
N ARG A 106 -6.16 -27.93 -5.00
CA ARG A 106 -6.73 -27.68 -6.34
C ARG A 106 -7.81 -26.61 -6.34
N LEU A 107 -8.59 -26.48 -5.26
CA LEU A 107 -9.61 -25.44 -5.13
C LEU A 107 -8.95 -24.05 -5.01
N LEU A 108 -7.94 -23.93 -4.15
CA LEU A 108 -7.18 -22.68 -4.00
C LEU A 108 -6.43 -22.31 -5.27
N GLU A 109 -5.76 -23.27 -5.92
CA GLU A 109 -5.11 -23.05 -7.21
C GLU A 109 -6.10 -22.51 -8.25
N ARG A 110 -7.26 -23.16 -8.41
CA ARG A 110 -8.29 -22.72 -9.35
C ARG A 110 -8.85 -21.34 -9.00
N TYR A 111 -9.05 -21.06 -7.72
CA TYR A 111 -9.48 -19.74 -7.24
C TYR A 111 -8.47 -18.66 -7.65
N HIS A 112 -7.20 -18.83 -7.30
CA HIS A 112 -6.17 -17.84 -7.60
C HIS A 112 -5.93 -17.66 -9.10
N LEU A 113 -5.97 -18.74 -9.89
CA LEU A 113 -5.92 -18.63 -11.36
C LEU A 113 -7.15 -17.93 -11.95
N ALA A 114 -8.33 -18.07 -11.33
CA ALA A 114 -9.53 -17.33 -11.75
C ALA A 114 -9.41 -15.84 -11.39
N ARG A 115 -8.97 -15.52 -10.17
CA ARG A 115 -8.75 -14.13 -9.74
C ARG A 115 -7.69 -13.44 -10.57
N LEU A 116 -6.55 -14.08 -10.83
CA LEU A 116 -5.50 -13.54 -11.68
C LEU A 116 -6.00 -13.22 -13.09
N ARG A 117 -6.83 -14.11 -13.69
CA ARG A 117 -7.46 -13.84 -14.99
C ARG A 117 -8.40 -12.65 -14.92
N GLU A 118 -9.24 -12.57 -13.91
CA GLU A 118 -10.17 -11.44 -13.73
C GLU A 118 -9.43 -10.11 -13.59
N ILE A 119 -8.34 -10.07 -12.82
CA ILE A 119 -7.50 -8.87 -12.66
C ILE A 119 -6.88 -8.47 -14.00
N ASN A 120 -6.35 -9.43 -14.77
CA ASN A 120 -5.76 -9.17 -16.09
C ASN A 120 -6.78 -8.70 -17.13
N ASP A 121 -8.01 -9.23 -17.08
CA ASP A 121 -9.11 -8.83 -17.96
C ASP A 121 -9.56 -7.40 -17.61
N ARG A 122 -9.70 -7.09 -16.31
CA ARG A 122 -10.00 -5.73 -15.82
C ARG A 122 -8.91 -4.73 -16.22
N TRP A 123 -7.64 -5.09 -16.04
CA TRP A 123 -6.50 -4.28 -16.49
C TRP A 123 -6.59 -3.96 -17.99
N SER A 124 -6.85 -4.98 -18.82
CA SER A 124 -6.93 -4.83 -20.27
C SER A 124 -8.10 -3.91 -20.67
N ALA A 125 -9.26 -4.05 -20.01
CA ALA A 125 -10.43 -3.21 -20.23
C ALA A 125 -10.16 -1.74 -19.82
N ASP A 126 -9.56 -1.52 -18.65
CA ASP A 126 -9.24 -0.18 -18.16
C ASP A 126 -8.21 0.53 -19.04
N ILE A 127 -7.19 -0.19 -19.53
CA ILE A 127 -6.20 0.36 -20.48
C ILE A 127 -6.88 0.81 -21.78
N ALA A 128 -7.77 -0.02 -22.32
CA ALA A 128 -8.55 0.33 -23.51
C ALA A 128 -9.43 1.56 -23.26
N GLN A 129 -10.11 1.64 -22.11
CA GLN A 129 -10.98 2.75 -21.74
C GLN A 129 -10.22 4.05 -21.48
N ALA A 130 -9.05 3.97 -20.85
CA ALA A 130 -8.20 5.14 -20.57
C ALA A 130 -7.63 5.80 -21.85
N SER A 131 -7.88 5.22 -23.03
CA SER A 131 -7.40 5.70 -24.34
C SER A 131 -5.89 5.96 -24.34
N VAL A 132 -5.16 5.15 -23.58
CA VAL A 132 -3.71 5.14 -23.58
C VAL A 132 -3.30 4.07 -24.57
N LYS A 133 -2.47 4.41 -25.58
CA LYS A 133 -1.87 3.38 -26.45
C LYS A 133 -1.25 2.33 -25.54
N PRO A 134 -1.55 1.03 -25.71
CA PRO A 134 -1.06 0.01 -24.80
C PRO A 134 0.45 0.15 -24.71
N VAL A 135 0.93 0.59 -23.54
CA VAL A 135 2.33 0.41 -23.19
C VAL A 135 2.48 -1.09 -23.15
N GLN A 136 3.33 -1.63 -24.01
CA GLN A 136 3.78 -2.99 -23.86
C GLN A 136 4.44 -3.06 -22.48
N ILE A 137 3.70 -3.51 -21.47
CA ILE A 137 4.33 -4.09 -20.29
C ILE A 137 5.10 -5.25 -20.88
N ALA A 138 6.41 -5.08 -21.04
CA ALA A 138 7.27 -6.13 -21.53
C ALA A 138 7.08 -7.31 -20.59
N ALA A 139 6.30 -8.30 -21.03
CA ALA A 139 6.24 -9.59 -20.42
C ALA A 139 7.70 -10.10 -20.39
N ASN A 140 8.18 -10.43 -19.19
CA ASN A 140 9.45 -11.10 -18.95
C ASN A 140 10.74 -10.30 -19.16
N GLU A 141 10.90 -9.16 -18.49
CA GLU A 141 12.20 -8.97 -17.83
C GLU A 141 12.09 -9.55 -16.42
N PRO A 142 12.84 -10.61 -16.06
CA PRO A 142 12.96 -10.96 -14.66
C PRO A 142 13.42 -9.70 -13.95
N VAL A 143 12.72 -9.29 -12.89
CA VAL A 143 13.28 -8.35 -11.92
C VAL A 143 14.62 -8.95 -11.55
N ARG A 144 15.69 -8.42 -12.13
CA ARG A 144 17.04 -8.77 -11.72
C ARG A 144 17.06 -8.31 -10.27
N VAL A 145 16.97 -9.28 -9.37
CA VAL A 145 17.42 -9.14 -8.00
C VAL A 145 18.91 -8.88 -8.13
N VAL A 146 19.26 -7.63 -8.42
CA VAL A 146 20.60 -7.16 -8.11
C VAL A 146 20.70 -7.43 -6.62
N ARG A 147 21.68 -8.23 -6.20
CA ARG A 147 21.98 -8.51 -4.79
C ARG A 147 22.29 -7.25 -3.96
N ALA A 148 22.07 -6.06 -4.51
CA ALA A 148 22.15 -4.78 -3.84
C ALA A 148 20.79 -4.45 -3.20
N GLN A 149 20.82 -4.05 -1.93
CA GLN A 149 19.65 -3.61 -1.18
C GLN A 149 18.94 -2.47 -1.94
N PRO A 150 17.62 -2.58 -2.21
CA PRO A 150 16.89 -1.55 -2.94
C PRO A 150 16.86 -0.24 -2.12
N PRO A 151 17.08 0.92 -2.75
CA PRO A 151 17.00 2.20 -2.05
C PRO A 151 15.56 2.47 -1.61
N ALA A 152 15.38 3.15 -0.47
CA ALA A 152 14.05 3.49 0.06
C ALA A 152 13.19 4.25 -0.96
N ALA A 153 13.83 5.09 -1.77
CA ALA A 153 13.21 5.84 -2.86
C ALA A 153 12.56 4.92 -3.93
N ALA A 154 13.12 3.75 -4.22
CA ALA A 154 12.54 2.81 -5.19
C ALA A 154 11.28 2.11 -4.66
N ALA A 155 11.11 2.03 -3.33
CA ALA A 155 9.89 1.49 -2.72
C ALA A 155 8.74 2.52 -2.63
N MET A 156 8.99 3.81 -2.94
CA MET A 156 7.98 4.87 -2.80
C MET A 156 6.93 4.90 -3.92
N PRO A 157 7.27 4.79 -5.22
CA PRO A 157 6.29 4.86 -6.30
C PRO A 157 5.28 3.70 -6.25
N LEU A 158 5.58 2.68 -5.48
CA LEU A 158 4.74 1.50 -5.26
C LEU A 158 3.50 1.80 -4.40
N ALA A 159 3.53 2.85 -3.56
CA ALA A 159 2.40 3.30 -2.75
C ALA A 159 2.37 4.84 -2.66
N LEU A 160 1.46 5.47 -3.39
CA LEU A 160 1.32 6.91 -3.54
C LEU A 160 0.85 7.63 -2.28
N SER A 161 -0.09 7.09 -1.49
CA SER A 161 -0.51 7.75 -0.25
C SER A 161 0.65 7.87 0.75
N LYS A 162 1.51 6.85 0.77
CA LYS A 162 2.78 6.85 1.50
C LYS A 162 3.76 7.85 0.90
N ALA A 163 3.95 7.84 -0.43
CA ALA A 163 4.85 8.75 -1.12
C ALA A 163 4.46 10.23 -0.90
N MET A 164 3.19 10.60 -0.97
CA MET A 164 2.72 11.97 -0.72
C MET A 164 3.14 12.51 0.66
N VAL A 165 3.25 11.61 1.63
CA VAL A 165 3.62 11.92 3.02
C VAL A 165 5.13 11.90 3.21
N GLU A 166 5.82 10.93 2.61
CA GLU A 166 7.20 10.59 2.93
C GLU A 166 8.22 11.16 1.93
N GLN A 167 7.81 11.42 0.69
CA GLN A 167 8.72 11.83 -0.39
C GLN A 167 9.46 13.13 -0.10
N PRO A 168 8.84 14.20 0.46
CA PRO A 168 9.58 15.40 0.81
C PRO A 168 10.75 15.13 1.77
N MET A 169 10.61 14.13 2.66
CA MET A 169 11.65 13.75 3.61
C MET A 169 12.70 12.85 2.98
N LEU A 170 12.30 11.88 2.15
CA LEU A 170 13.28 11.05 1.42
C LEU A 170 14.09 11.86 0.41
N ARG A 171 13.53 12.92 -0.20
CA ARG A 171 14.29 13.86 -1.02
C ARG A 171 15.39 14.56 -0.25
N ALA A 172 15.15 14.91 1.01
CA ALA A 172 16.16 15.54 1.86
C ALA A 172 17.28 14.57 2.23
N LEU A 173 16.98 13.27 2.40
CA LEU A 173 17.96 12.24 2.75
C LEU A 173 18.70 11.65 1.54
N ALA A 174 18.09 11.62 0.36
CA ALA A 174 18.63 11.02 -0.86
C ALA A 174 18.29 11.87 -2.11
N PRO A 175 18.88 13.07 -2.26
CA PRO A 175 18.48 14.08 -3.25
C PRO A 175 18.68 13.67 -4.72
N ARG A 176 19.54 12.68 -5.02
CA ARG A 176 20.00 12.39 -6.39
C ARG A 176 19.08 11.52 -7.25
N ARG A 177 17.97 10.98 -6.70
CA ARG A 177 17.05 10.10 -7.46
C ARG A 177 15.63 10.63 -7.65
N ALA A 178 15.21 11.61 -6.85
CA ALA A 178 13.81 12.02 -6.81
C ALA A 178 13.41 13.09 -7.86
N ALA A 179 14.37 13.51 -8.69
CA ALA A 179 14.20 14.55 -9.72
C ALA A 179 13.87 14.00 -11.12
N LEU A 180 13.61 12.69 -11.26
CA LEU A 180 13.31 12.04 -12.55
C LEU A 180 11.87 11.50 -12.69
N GLU A 181 11.03 11.64 -11.67
CA GLU A 181 9.75 10.90 -11.60
C GLU A 181 8.55 11.80 -11.90
N SER A 182 8.33 12.03 -13.19
CA SER A 182 6.98 11.97 -13.76
C SER A 182 7.08 11.09 -14.99
N SER A 183 7.02 9.78 -14.81
CA SER A 183 7.00 8.88 -15.96
C SER A 183 5.61 8.91 -16.61
N THR A 184 5.56 8.51 -17.88
CA THR A 184 4.29 8.22 -18.57
C THR A 184 3.39 7.28 -17.75
N ASP A 185 3.99 6.45 -16.88
CA ASP A 185 3.26 5.54 -15.99
C ASP A 185 2.42 6.31 -14.97
N ASP A 186 2.90 7.39 -14.36
CA ASP A 186 2.12 8.12 -13.34
C ASP A 186 0.85 8.77 -13.93
N GLN A 187 0.92 9.27 -15.16
CA GLN A 187 -0.27 9.78 -15.85
C GLN A 187 -1.25 8.65 -16.20
N LEU A 188 -0.73 7.47 -16.56
CA LEU A 188 -1.55 6.29 -16.79
C LEU A 188 -2.27 5.87 -15.50
N TRP A 189 -1.56 5.74 -14.38
CA TRP A 189 -2.14 5.33 -13.09
C TRP A 189 -3.24 6.30 -12.62
N ARG A 190 -3.07 7.61 -12.82
CA ARG A 190 -4.11 8.60 -12.55
C ARG A 190 -5.37 8.40 -13.40
N LYS A 191 -5.20 8.09 -14.68
CA LYS A 191 -6.33 7.81 -15.58
C LYS A 191 -7.06 6.53 -15.18
N LEU A 192 -6.32 5.48 -14.84
CA LEU A 192 -6.89 4.22 -14.35
C LEU A 192 -7.64 4.44 -13.04
N ALA A 193 -7.03 5.12 -12.07
CA ALA A 193 -7.66 5.45 -10.80
C ALA A 193 -8.96 6.25 -10.95
N ALA A 194 -9.05 7.13 -11.95
CA ALA A 194 -10.26 7.89 -12.25
C ALA A 194 -11.45 6.99 -12.68
N LEU A 195 -11.20 5.78 -13.20
CA LEU A 195 -12.24 4.80 -13.52
C LEU A 195 -12.83 4.14 -12.25
N HIS A 196 -12.09 4.16 -11.13
CA HIS A 196 -12.43 3.48 -9.87
C HIS A 196 -12.79 4.46 -8.73
N THR A 197 -13.20 5.69 -9.04
CA THR A 197 -13.55 6.71 -8.03
C THR A 197 -14.66 6.29 -7.07
N ASN A 198 -15.53 5.39 -7.53
CA ASN A 198 -16.60 4.82 -6.73
C ASN A 198 -16.07 4.01 -5.54
N ASP A 199 -14.88 3.41 -5.64
CA ASP A 199 -14.36 2.50 -4.62
C ASP A 199 -13.73 3.20 -3.42
N VAL A 200 -13.50 4.50 -3.53
CA VAL A 200 -12.71 5.30 -2.58
C VAL A 200 -13.49 6.36 -1.85
N VAL A 201 -14.80 6.46 -2.08
CA VAL A 201 -15.65 7.48 -1.43
C VAL A 201 -15.59 7.32 0.09
N LEU A 202 -15.13 8.38 0.76
CA LEU A 202 -15.03 8.37 2.23
C LEU A 202 -16.42 8.55 2.84
N ASP A 203 -16.78 7.67 3.79
CA ASP A 203 -18.07 7.74 4.49
C ASP A 203 -18.09 8.84 5.56
N ALA A 204 -19.24 9.04 6.20
CA ALA A 204 -19.42 10.07 7.22
C ALA A 204 -18.49 9.87 8.43
N ASN A 205 -18.25 8.62 8.84
CA ASN A 205 -17.42 8.28 9.99
C ASN A 205 -15.95 8.64 9.74
N VAL A 206 -15.42 8.27 8.57
CA VAL A 206 -14.06 8.61 8.16
C VAL A 206 -13.89 10.13 8.06
N ARG A 207 -14.83 10.84 7.43
CA ARG A 207 -14.78 12.30 7.32
C ARG A 207 -14.81 12.98 8.69
N ALA A 208 -15.64 12.50 9.61
CA ALA A 208 -15.69 13.00 10.99
C ALA A 208 -14.37 12.76 11.72
N LEU A 209 -13.80 11.56 11.63
CA LEU A 209 -12.51 11.23 12.25
C LEU A 209 -11.36 12.08 11.70
N ILE A 210 -11.32 12.33 10.39
CA ILE A 210 -10.32 13.22 9.78
C ILE A 210 -10.46 14.65 10.30
N ARG A 211 -11.68 15.16 10.45
CA ARG A 211 -11.92 16.51 11.03
C ARG A 211 -11.38 16.61 12.46
N VAL A 212 -11.56 15.57 13.27
CA VAL A 212 -11.00 15.52 14.64
C VAL A 212 -9.47 15.44 14.63
N LYS A 213 -8.88 14.62 13.75
CA LYS A 213 -7.41 14.46 13.65
C LYS A 213 -6.70 15.66 13.05
N ARG A 214 -7.38 16.41 12.17
CA ARG A 214 -6.86 17.60 11.51
C ARG A 214 -7.92 18.73 11.55
N PRO A 215 -8.11 19.35 12.72
CA PRO A 215 -9.04 20.45 12.85
C PRO A 215 -8.57 21.64 12.00
N PHE A 216 -9.53 22.39 11.48
CA PHE A 216 -9.28 23.62 10.76
C PHE A 216 -8.83 24.71 11.74
N GLY A 217 -7.85 25.55 11.36
CA GLY A 217 -7.41 26.71 12.14
C GLY A 217 -6.46 26.43 13.32
N THR A 218 -6.03 25.18 13.55
CA THR A 218 -5.13 24.85 14.67
C THR A 218 -3.66 24.74 14.26
N ASN A 219 -3.36 24.63 12.96
CA ASN A 219 -2.01 24.45 12.44
C ASN A 219 -1.58 25.64 11.57
N THR A 220 -0.90 26.59 12.22
CA THR A 220 -0.15 27.71 11.63
C THR A 220 -0.97 28.75 10.84
N ALA A 221 -0.96 29.99 11.35
CA ALA A 221 -1.43 31.20 10.66
C ALA A 221 -0.81 31.45 9.26
N TRP A 222 0.14 30.63 8.81
CA TRP A 222 0.69 30.66 7.46
C TRP A 222 -0.12 29.82 6.45
N MET A 223 -0.65 28.66 6.86
CA MET A 223 -1.48 27.83 5.97
C MET A 223 -2.86 28.47 5.75
N ASP A 224 -3.44 29.06 6.79
CA ASP A 224 -4.78 29.63 6.76
C ASP A 224 -4.89 30.90 5.89
N ARG A 225 -3.77 31.60 5.64
CA ARG A 225 -3.73 32.82 4.81
C ARG A 225 -4.13 32.60 3.34
N HIS A 226 -4.16 31.35 2.87
CA HIS A 226 -4.50 31.01 1.48
C HIS A 226 -5.75 30.10 1.37
N ILE A 227 -6.45 29.83 2.48
CA ILE A 227 -7.55 28.86 2.52
C ILE A 227 -8.91 29.57 2.65
N LEU A 228 -9.81 29.28 1.70
CA LEU A 228 -11.14 29.88 1.55
C LEU A 228 -12.21 29.22 2.46
N GLY A 229 -11.91 29.12 3.75
CA GLY A 229 -12.81 28.62 4.80
C GLY A 229 -12.82 27.10 5.03
N PRO A 230 -13.46 26.63 6.14
CA PRO A 230 -13.43 25.22 6.56
C PRO A 230 -13.97 24.23 5.53
N GLU A 231 -15.09 24.55 4.88
CA GLU A 231 -15.73 23.62 3.93
C GLU A 231 -14.86 23.38 2.69
N ARG A 232 -14.27 24.43 2.11
CA ARG A 232 -13.39 24.29 0.95
C ARG A 232 -12.10 23.55 1.31
N TYR A 233 -11.56 23.80 2.50
CA TYR A 233 -10.41 23.07 3.04
C TYR A 233 -10.66 21.57 3.11
N TYR A 234 -11.75 21.18 3.77
CA TYR A 234 -12.09 19.76 3.93
C TYR A 234 -12.43 19.12 2.59
N LYS A 235 -13.17 19.81 1.71
CA LYS A 235 -13.46 19.32 0.36
C LYS A 235 -12.19 19.01 -0.43
N GLN A 236 -11.23 19.94 -0.47
CA GLN A 236 -9.96 19.73 -1.18
C GLN A 236 -9.14 18.58 -0.57
N MET A 237 -9.07 18.50 0.76
CA MET A 237 -8.35 17.43 1.45
C MET A 237 -8.99 16.06 1.21
N PHE A 238 -10.32 15.96 1.26
CA PHE A 238 -11.01 14.70 0.98
C PHE A 238 -10.80 14.26 -0.46
N SER A 239 -10.97 15.16 -1.44
CA SER A 239 -10.73 14.80 -2.84
C SER A 239 -9.28 14.39 -3.11
N ALA A 240 -8.30 15.07 -2.50
CA ALA A 240 -6.90 14.68 -2.62
C ALA A 240 -6.62 13.30 -2.01
N LEU A 241 -7.23 12.99 -0.86
CA LEU A 241 -7.11 11.70 -0.20
C LEU A 241 -7.79 10.59 -1.00
N GLU A 242 -9.01 10.80 -1.48
CA GLU A 242 -9.77 9.87 -2.31
C GLU A 242 -8.98 9.51 -3.59
N ASN A 243 -8.44 10.52 -4.29
CA ASN A 243 -7.61 10.30 -5.48
C ASN A 243 -6.36 9.48 -5.16
N SER A 244 -5.66 9.80 -4.06
CA SER A 244 -4.48 9.05 -3.65
C SER A 244 -4.79 7.61 -3.30
N ILE A 245 -5.92 7.34 -2.63
CA ILE A 245 -6.36 5.98 -2.33
C ILE A 245 -6.76 5.24 -3.60
N ALA A 246 -7.35 5.94 -4.58
CA ALA A 246 -7.76 5.32 -5.84
C ALA A 246 -6.54 4.84 -6.63
N GLU A 247 -5.51 5.69 -6.73
CA GLU A 247 -4.26 5.31 -7.37
C GLU A 247 -3.56 4.16 -6.63
N ASP A 248 -3.56 4.15 -5.29
CA ASP A 248 -3.03 3.02 -4.52
C ASP A 248 -3.82 1.73 -4.75
N THR A 249 -5.15 1.82 -4.78
CA THR A 249 -6.04 0.67 -4.98
C THR A 249 -5.73 -0.03 -6.30
N VAL A 250 -5.67 0.73 -7.40
CA VAL A 250 -5.41 0.14 -8.72
C VAL A 250 -3.98 -0.38 -8.86
N ARG A 251 -2.97 0.30 -8.26
CA ARG A 251 -1.59 -0.19 -8.28
C ARG A 251 -1.44 -1.47 -7.47
N ASN A 252 -2.00 -1.51 -6.26
CA ASN A 252 -1.92 -2.67 -5.40
C ASN A 252 -2.63 -3.87 -6.04
N GLU A 253 -3.81 -3.65 -6.65
CA GLU A 253 -4.57 -4.71 -7.31
C GLU A 253 -3.85 -5.24 -8.57
N TYR A 254 -3.48 -4.35 -9.50
CA TYR A 254 -2.91 -4.75 -10.79
C TYR A 254 -1.46 -5.21 -10.72
N LEU A 255 -0.68 -4.75 -9.74
CA LEU A 255 0.73 -5.12 -9.62
C LEU A 255 0.96 -6.19 -8.55
N PHE A 256 0.51 -5.95 -7.32
CA PHE A 256 0.91 -6.77 -6.19
C PHE A 256 -0.05 -7.94 -5.95
N HIS A 257 -1.36 -7.68 -5.95
CA HIS A 257 -2.35 -8.72 -5.71
C HIS A 257 -2.37 -9.75 -6.85
N ALA A 258 -2.26 -9.29 -8.11
CA ALA A 258 -2.00 -10.15 -9.26
C ALA A 258 -0.79 -11.08 -9.03
N LYS A 259 0.34 -10.54 -8.56
CA LYS A 259 1.55 -11.32 -8.29
C LYS A 259 1.37 -12.30 -7.12
N ILE A 260 0.62 -11.91 -6.10
CA ILE A 260 0.27 -12.77 -4.96
C ILE A 260 -0.61 -13.93 -5.43
N HIS A 261 -1.63 -13.69 -6.26
CA HIS A 261 -2.43 -14.78 -6.84
C HIS A 261 -1.60 -15.70 -7.73
N GLU A 262 -0.66 -15.17 -8.52
CA GLU A 262 0.28 -16.00 -9.28
C GLU A 262 1.10 -16.92 -8.35
N TRP A 263 1.60 -16.39 -7.23
CA TRP A 263 2.33 -17.19 -6.25
C TRP A 263 1.47 -18.24 -5.56
N LEU A 264 0.26 -17.85 -5.13
CA LEU A 264 -0.67 -18.73 -4.42
C LEU A 264 -1.33 -19.77 -5.34
N ALA A 265 -1.33 -19.55 -6.65
CA ALA A 265 -1.75 -20.54 -7.63
C ALA A 265 -0.76 -21.72 -7.76
N THR A 266 0.45 -21.62 -7.21
CA THR A 266 1.45 -22.70 -7.34
C THR A 266 1.18 -23.82 -6.32
N PRO A 267 1.00 -25.10 -6.74
CA PRO A 267 0.48 -26.17 -5.88
C PRO A 267 1.34 -26.54 -4.67
N THR A 268 2.66 -26.32 -4.70
CA THR A 268 3.56 -26.82 -3.63
C THR A 268 4.96 -26.18 -3.63
N PRO A 269 5.56 -25.99 -2.43
CA PRO A 269 4.91 -26.04 -1.12
C PRO A 269 4.02 -24.81 -0.89
N SER A 270 2.89 -25.00 -0.22
CA SER A 270 2.00 -23.91 0.19
C SER A 270 2.74 -22.93 1.08
N PHE A 271 2.53 -21.62 0.89
CA PHE A 271 3.16 -20.63 1.75
C PHE A 271 2.57 -20.67 3.16
N THR A 272 3.46 -20.65 4.15
CA THR A 272 3.09 -20.20 5.50
C THR A 272 2.89 -18.67 5.47
N VAL A 273 2.13 -18.12 6.42
CA VAL A 273 1.99 -16.67 6.54
C VAL A 273 3.34 -15.96 6.65
N ASP A 274 4.29 -16.53 7.39
CA ASP A 274 5.61 -15.93 7.58
C ASP A 274 6.47 -16.00 6.31
N SER A 275 6.50 -17.14 5.61
CA SER A 275 7.26 -17.28 4.37
C SER A 275 6.69 -16.42 3.23
N LEU A 276 5.36 -16.29 3.12
CA LEU A 276 4.75 -15.35 2.19
C LEU A 276 5.05 -13.90 2.58
N ASN A 277 4.99 -13.57 3.86
CA ASN A 277 5.29 -12.23 4.36
C ASN A 277 6.73 -11.81 4.04
N SER A 278 7.72 -12.64 4.36
CA SER A 278 9.12 -12.31 4.03
C SER A 278 9.30 -12.13 2.52
N ARG A 279 8.62 -12.93 1.68
CA ARG A 279 8.65 -12.78 0.22
C ARG A 279 8.00 -11.48 -0.26
N VAL A 280 6.80 -11.16 0.22
CA VAL A 280 6.10 -9.90 -0.10
C VAL A 280 6.97 -8.70 0.26
N TYR A 281 7.57 -8.70 1.46
CA TYR A 281 8.43 -7.59 1.89
C TYR A 281 9.70 -7.46 1.05
N ALA A 282 10.29 -8.57 0.61
CA ALA A 282 11.48 -8.56 -0.22
C ALA A 282 11.20 -8.18 -1.68
N GLU A 283 10.19 -8.77 -2.31
CA GLU A 283 9.96 -8.70 -3.75
C GLU A 283 8.94 -7.64 -4.16
N LEU A 284 7.89 -7.41 -3.36
CA LEU A 284 6.83 -6.44 -3.70
C LEU A 284 7.04 -5.11 -3.01
N PHE A 285 7.26 -5.11 -1.69
CA PHE A 285 7.45 -3.87 -0.94
C PHE A 285 8.89 -3.35 -0.94
N LEU A 286 9.83 -4.11 -1.51
CA LEU A 286 11.25 -3.74 -1.62
C LEU A 286 11.87 -3.28 -0.30
N THR A 287 11.52 -3.93 0.81
CA THR A 287 12.08 -3.65 2.14
C THR A 287 12.40 -4.95 2.90
N PRO A 288 13.29 -5.81 2.36
CA PRO A 288 13.59 -7.12 2.92
C PRO A 288 14.10 -7.04 4.36
N GLU A 289 13.94 -8.12 5.12
CA GLU A 289 14.46 -8.23 6.50
C GLU A 289 15.99 -8.13 6.57
N SER A 290 16.68 -8.50 5.48
CA SER A 290 18.14 -8.42 5.38
C SER A 290 18.70 -7.00 5.25
N ASP A 291 17.83 -6.00 5.07
CA ASP A 291 18.22 -4.60 5.06
C ASP A 291 17.78 -3.92 6.37
N PRO A 292 18.69 -3.73 7.36
CA PRO A 292 18.35 -3.07 8.62
C PRO A 292 18.07 -1.57 8.44
N TRP A 293 18.51 -0.96 7.33
CA TRP A 293 18.42 0.47 7.07
C TRP A 293 17.24 0.85 6.17
N LEU A 294 16.49 -0.13 5.68
CA LEU A 294 15.29 0.05 4.85
C LEU A 294 15.56 0.90 3.60
N GLY A 295 16.77 0.77 3.05
CA GLY A 295 17.26 1.51 1.92
C GLY A 295 17.60 2.98 2.20
N LEU A 296 17.63 3.40 3.48
CA LEU A 296 17.94 4.78 3.90
C LEU A 296 19.45 5.06 4.02
N ALA A 297 20.28 4.03 4.22
CA ALA A 297 21.74 4.14 4.35
C ALA A 297 22.47 3.33 3.26
N PRO A 298 22.47 3.79 2.00
CA PRO A 298 23.10 3.07 0.90
C PRO A 298 24.63 3.00 1.04
N ARG A 299 25.18 1.77 1.07
CA ARG A 299 26.61 1.49 1.31
C ARG A 299 27.59 2.13 0.33
N ASN A 300 27.12 2.50 -0.86
CA ASN A 300 27.95 3.03 -1.94
C ASN A 300 27.85 4.56 -2.10
N GLN A 301 27.27 5.26 -1.11
CA GLN A 301 27.19 6.72 -1.11
C GLN A 301 28.08 7.31 -0.02
N PHE A 302 28.92 8.27 -0.42
CA PHE A 302 29.68 9.08 0.51
C PHE A 302 28.92 10.38 0.77
N SER A 303 28.50 10.62 2.01
CA SER A 303 27.72 11.80 2.42
C SER A 303 28.59 12.94 2.98
N ALA A 304 29.92 12.78 2.97
CA ALA A 304 30.88 13.69 3.63
C ALA A 304 30.67 13.86 5.15
N LEU A 305 29.87 12.98 5.76
CA LEU A 305 29.72 12.84 7.20
C LEU A 305 30.59 11.68 7.70
N GLU A 306 31.12 11.80 8.91
CA GLU A 306 31.79 10.69 9.60
C GLU A 306 30.85 9.48 9.66
N ASN A 307 31.35 8.30 9.30
CA ASN A 307 30.57 7.06 9.18
C ASN A 307 29.26 7.19 8.36
N GLY A 308 29.21 8.13 7.42
CA GLY A 308 28.02 8.39 6.62
C GLY A 308 26.87 9.09 7.37
N GLY A 309 27.11 9.54 8.61
CA GLY A 309 26.10 10.08 9.51
C GLY A 309 25.40 9.03 10.38
N LEU A 310 25.93 7.79 10.41
CA LEU A 310 25.43 6.72 11.26
C LEU A 310 26.04 6.82 12.67
N VAL A 311 25.19 6.68 13.69
CA VAL A 311 25.58 6.67 15.11
C VAL A 311 25.07 5.34 15.68
N GLU A 312 26.00 4.50 16.17
CA GLU A 312 25.70 3.27 16.91
C GLU A 312 25.65 3.53 18.42
#